data_AF-A0A3A8N6Q7-F1
#
_entry.id   AF-A0A3A8N6Q7-F1
#
_cell.length_a   1.000
_cell.length_b   1.000
_cell.length_c   1.000
_cell.angle_alpha   90.00
_cell.angle_beta   90.00
_cell.angle_gamma   90.00
#
_symmetry.space_group_name_H-M   'P 1'
#
loop_
_entity.id
_entity.type
_entity.pdbx_description
1 polymer ?
#
loop_
_entity_poly.entity_id
_entity_poly.type
_entity_poly.pdbx_seq_one_letter_code
_entity_poly.pdbx_strand_id
1 'polypeptide(L)'
;MKRLSTPLVFAFLLASCLRPSATLPARIQEDPSIVFPPFFAQPAVLLGAEGTVYELDGDTLRALFVATEDLLPPQDKPLPCGSRRESQRYRVLRQGDLFFIRIDEDPKACGRTQPALDSGASYAIHRDGRILRRVMDGEADVTIPGADAGVNSTPGEPGASSADSLSDGPSPFLPPAWQDAGSPEPVPTR
;
A
#
# COMPACT_ATOMS: atom_id res chain seq x y z
N MET A 1 -1.38 -3.71 71.03
CA MET A 1 -1.94 -3.35 69.71
C MET A 1 -0.89 -3.67 68.65
N LYS A 2 -1.03 -4.80 67.95
CA LYS A 2 -0.09 -5.28 66.94
C LYS A 2 -0.27 -4.46 65.66
N ARG A 3 0.76 -3.70 65.26
CA ARG A 3 0.79 -2.95 63.99
C ARG A 3 0.86 -3.96 62.85
N LEU A 4 -0.30 -4.25 62.26
CA LEU A 4 -0.40 -5.04 61.05
C LEU A 4 -0.10 -4.15 59.84
N SER A 5 0.70 -4.70 58.92
CA SER A 5 0.55 -4.48 57.48
C SER A 5 1.12 -3.21 56.85
N THR A 6 2.37 -2.86 57.14
CA THR A 6 3.16 -1.96 56.27
C THR A 6 3.86 -2.66 55.07
N PRO A 7 4.22 -3.97 55.08
CA PRO A 7 4.97 -4.53 53.96
C PRO A 7 4.11 -4.89 52.73
N LEU A 8 2.78 -5.00 52.88
CA LEU A 8 1.91 -5.47 51.80
C LEU A 8 1.57 -4.37 50.77
N VAL A 9 1.60 -3.11 51.18
CA VAL A 9 1.36 -1.96 50.29
C VAL A 9 2.55 -1.71 49.35
N PHE A 10 3.77 -2.02 49.79
CA PHE A 10 4.97 -1.84 48.98
C PHE A 10 5.08 -2.87 47.83
N ALA A 11 4.56 -4.08 48.03
CA ALA A 11 4.55 -5.12 47.00
C ALA A 11 3.62 -4.80 45.82
N PHE A 12 2.48 -4.13 46.06
CA PHE A 12 1.56 -3.73 45.00
C PHE A 12 2.04 -2.55 44.16
N LEU A 13 2.93 -1.70 44.70
CA LEU A 13 3.49 -0.55 43.97
C LEU A 13 4.59 -0.96 42.99
N LEU A 14 5.24 -2.11 43.19
CA LEU A 14 6.32 -2.60 42.31
C LEU A 14 5.80 -3.39 41.10
N ALA A 15 4.52 -3.79 41.08
CA ALA A 15 3.93 -4.54 39.97
C ALA A 15 3.40 -3.66 38.83
N SER A 16 3.32 -2.33 39.01
CA SER A 16 2.64 -1.42 38.08
C SER A 16 3.53 -0.76 37.01
N CYS A 17 4.80 -1.14 36.90
CA CYS A 17 5.74 -0.57 35.92
C CYS A 17 6.03 -1.49 34.71
N LEU A 18 5.36 -2.64 34.59
CA LEU A 18 5.39 -3.42 33.35
C LEU A 18 4.35 -2.84 32.37
N ARG A 19 4.61 -1.61 31.89
CA ARG A 19 4.01 -1.20 30.62
C ARG A 19 4.58 -2.17 29.58
N PRO A 20 3.76 -2.93 28.83
CA PRO A 20 4.28 -3.67 27.70
C PRO A 20 4.99 -2.65 26.82
N SER A 21 6.29 -2.86 26.60
CA SER A 21 7.01 -2.12 25.59
C SER A 21 6.17 -2.24 24.33
N ALA A 22 5.62 -1.13 23.85
CA ALA A 22 5.07 -1.08 22.52
C ALA A 22 6.22 -1.52 21.62
N THR A 23 6.17 -2.78 21.15
CA THR A 23 7.04 -3.27 20.10
C THR A 23 6.81 -2.32 18.96
N LEU A 24 7.74 -1.37 18.77
CA LEU A 24 7.88 -0.66 17.50
C LEU A 24 7.79 -1.75 16.44
N PRO A 25 6.90 -1.62 15.44
CA PRO A 25 6.81 -2.62 14.39
C PRO A 25 8.23 -2.84 13.89
N ALA A 26 8.70 -4.08 13.99
CA ALA A 26 10.04 -4.43 13.56
C ALA A 26 10.19 -3.87 12.15
N ARG A 27 11.13 -2.94 11.96
CA ARG A 27 11.37 -2.32 10.66
C ARG A 27 11.49 -3.46 9.66
N ILE A 28 10.56 -3.53 8.71
CA ILE A 28 10.58 -4.58 7.69
C ILE A 28 11.95 -4.49 7.05
N GLN A 29 12.73 -5.54 7.18
CA GLN A 29 14.05 -5.62 6.57
C GLN A 29 13.82 -6.00 5.11
N GLU A 30 13.49 -4.98 4.32
CA GLU A 30 13.25 -5.15 2.90
C GLU A 30 14.56 -5.49 2.19
N ASP A 31 14.53 -6.53 1.38
CA ASP A 31 15.60 -6.94 0.48
C ASP A 31 15.27 -6.41 -0.93
N PRO A 32 15.84 -5.27 -1.33
CA PRO A 32 15.59 -4.71 -2.64
C PRO A 32 16.13 -5.61 -3.75
N SER A 33 17.02 -6.57 -3.49
CA SER A 33 17.54 -7.45 -4.56
C SER A 33 16.50 -8.43 -5.12
N ILE A 34 15.37 -8.62 -4.42
CA ILE A 34 14.29 -9.52 -4.85
C ILE A 34 13.50 -8.88 -5.99
N VAL A 35 13.63 -9.39 -7.21
CA VAL A 35 12.85 -8.92 -8.37
C VAL A 35 11.51 -9.66 -8.44
N PHE A 36 10.42 -8.91 -8.65
CA PHE A 36 9.09 -9.51 -8.82
C PHE A 36 8.96 -10.24 -10.15
N PRO A 37 8.44 -11.49 -10.16
CA PRO A 37 8.10 -12.15 -11.40
C PRO A 37 6.92 -11.42 -12.07
N PRO A 38 6.78 -11.52 -13.41
CA PRO A 38 5.68 -10.88 -14.11
C PRO A 38 4.35 -11.61 -13.82
N PHE A 39 3.58 -11.11 -12.85
CA PHE A 39 2.30 -11.68 -12.37
C PHE A 39 1.22 -11.89 -13.45
N PHE A 40 1.34 -11.20 -14.59
CA PHE A 40 0.38 -11.21 -15.68
C PHE A 40 0.94 -11.82 -16.98
N ALA A 41 2.21 -12.24 -17.01
CA ALA A 41 2.78 -12.88 -18.20
C ALA A 41 2.17 -14.25 -18.48
N GLN A 42 1.64 -14.92 -17.44
CA GLN A 42 0.93 -16.19 -17.57
C GLN A 42 -0.49 -16.05 -17.00
N PRO A 43 -1.49 -16.70 -17.62
CA PRO A 43 -2.83 -16.75 -17.06
C PRO A 43 -2.79 -17.47 -15.71
N ALA A 44 -3.37 -16.85 -14.69
CA ALA A 44 -3.52 -17.48 -13.39
C ALA A 44 -4.50 -18.65 -13.49
N VAL A 45 -4.22 -19.73 -12.77
CA VAL A 45 -5.22 -20.79 -12.55
C VAL A 45 -6.32 -20.20 -11.68
N LEU A 46 -7.51 -20.04 -12.25
CA LEU A 46 -8.66 -19.48 -11.53
C LEU A 46 -9.22 -20.52 -10.56
N LEU A 47 -9.07 -20.23 -9.26
CA LEU A 47 -9.71 -21.00 -8.22
C LEU A 47 -11.23 -20.81 -8.30
N GLY A 48 -11.99 -21.90 -8.29
CA GLY A 48 -13.45 -21.88 -8.46
C GLY A 48 -13.93 -22.16 -9.89
N ALA A 49 -13.05 -22.55 -10.81
CA ALA A 49 -13.46 -23.11 -12.09
C ALA A 49 -14.26 -24.42 -11.88
N GLU A 50 -15.39 -24.56 -12.57
CA GLU A 50 -16.28 -25.72 -12.42
C GLU A 50 -15.54 -27.04 -12.64
N GLY A 51 -15.86 -28.05 -11.82
CA GLY A 51 -15.34 -29.42 -11.96
C GLY A 51 -13.89 -29.63 -11.53
N THR A 52 -13.20 -28.61 -11.02
CA THR A 52 -11.82 -28.74 -10.53
C THR A 52 -11.72 -28.44 -9.03
N VAL A 53 -11.14 -29.37 -8.28
CA VAL A 53 -10.81 -29.19 -6.86
C VAL A 53 -9.35 -28.76 -6.77
N TYR A 54 -9.09 -27.73 -5.98
CA TYR A 54 -7.74 -27.19 -5.76
C TYR A 54 -7.36 -27.34 -4.30
N GLU A 55 -6.13 -27.75 -4.04
CA GLU A 55 -5.52 -27.70 -2.71
C GLU A 55 -4.67 -26.43 -2.61
N LEU A 56 -4.87 -25.66 -1.54
CA LEU A 56 -4.00 -24.56 -1.16
C LEU A 56 -3.28 -24.96 0.12
N ASP A 57 -1.96 -25.04 0.06
CA ASP A 57 -1.17 -25.40 1.24
C ASP A 57 -1.19 -24.29 2.30
N GLY A 58 -0.94 -24.67 3.56
CA GLY A 58 -1.01 -23.75 4.69
C GLY A 58 0.02 -22.62 4.63
N ASP A 59 1.18 -22.83 4.00
CA ASP A 59 2.20 -21.78 3.84
C ASP A 59 1.73 -20.74 2.82
N THR A 60 1.11 -21.20 1.72
CA THR A 60 0.43 -20.32 0.73
C THR A 60 -0.65 -19.47 1.38
N LEU A 61 -1.54 -20.08 2.18
CA LEU A 61 -2.62 -19.36 2.87
C LEU A 61 -2.08 -18.36 3.92
N ARG A 62 -1.03 -18.74 4.66
CA ARG A 62 -0.36 -17.84 5.61
C ARG A 62 0.25 -16.63 4.91
N ALA A 63 0.98 -16.85 3.82
CA ALA A 63 1.58 -15.76 3.06
C ALA A 63 0.52 -14.79 2.52
N LEU A 64 -0.57 -15.32 1.95
CA LEU A 64 -1.70 -14.50 1.48
C LEU A 64 -2.33 -13.69 2.61
N PHE A 65 -2.54 -14.30 3.77
CA PHE A 65 -3.09 -13.62 4.93
C PHE A 65 -2.18 -12.48 5.40
N VAL A 66 -0.86 -12.73 5.51
CA VAL A 66 0.12 -11.70 5.91
C VAL A 66 0.10 -10.51 4.94
N ALA A 67 0.11 -10.76 3.62
CA ALA A 67 0.03 -9.68 2.63
C ALA A 67 -1.27 -8.88 2.74
N THR A 68 -2.39 -9.57 3.00
CA THR A 68 -3.71 -8.95 3.09
C THR A 68 -3.84 -8.06 4.34
N GLU A 69 -3.32 -8.52 5.48
CA GLU A 69 -3.33 -7.74 6.74
C GLU A 69 -2.33 -6.57 6.71
N ASP A 70 -1.25 -6.65 5.92
CA ASP A 70 -0.32 -5.53 5.72
C ASP A 70 -0.94 -4.44 4.83
N LEU A 71 -1.66 -4.82 3.77
CA LEU A 71 -2.21 -3.87 2.81
C LEU A 71 -3.53 -3.25 3.27
N LEU A 72 -4.45 -4.06 3.79
CA LEU A 72 -5.82 -3.63 4.06
C LEU A 72 -6.01 -3.23 5.52
N PRO A 73 -6.85 -2.22 5.80
CA PRO A 73 -7.19 -1.88 7.18
C PRO A 73 -7.93 -3.05 7.86
N PRO A 74 -7.96 -3.06 9.20
CA PRO A 74 -8.80 -3.97 9.96
C PRO A 74 -10.27 -3.92 9.51
N GLN A 75 -10.91 -5.09 9.38
CA GLN A 75 -12.27 -5.24 8.82
C GLN A 75 -13.37 -5.18 9.91
N ASP A 76 -13.04 -4.65 11.09
CA ASP A 76 -13.94 -4.57 12.26
C ASP A 76 -14.95 -3.42 12.17
N LYS A 77 -14.77 -2.51 11.20
CA LYS A 77 -15.59 -1.31 11.01
C LYS A 77 -16.12 -1.24 9.58
N PRO A 78 -17.17 -0.43 9.34
CA PRO A 78 -17.59 -0.14 7.98
C PRO A 78 -16.46 0.52 7.19
N LEU A 79 -16.02 -0.13 6.11
CA LEU A 79 -14.96 0.34 5.23
C LEU A 79 -15.50 0.79 3.87
N PRO A 80 -14.83 1.77 3.21
CA PRO A 80 -15.02 2.04 1.79
C PRO A 80 -14.88 0.75 0.98
N CYS A 81 -15.60 0.64 -0.14
CA CYS A 81 -15.65 -0.60 -0.91
C CYS A 81 -14.26 -1.14 -1.27
N GLY A 82 -13.37 -0.32 -1.84
CA GLY A 82 -12.02 -0.72 -2.24
C GLY A 82 -11.07 -1.11 -1.10
N SER A 83 -11.47 -0.96 0.16
CA SER A 83 -10.68 -1.38 1.34
C SER A 83 -11.17 -2.69 1.95
N ARG A 84 -12.20 -3.31 1.37
CA ARG A 84 -12.76 -4.58 1.83
C ARG A 84 -12.02 -5.76 1.21
N ARG A 85 -11.96 -6.89 1.91
CA ARG A 85 -11.25 -8.09 1.40
C ARG A 85 -11.93 -8.69 0.18
N GLU A 86 -13.25 -8.65 0.13
CA GLU A 86 -14.07 -9.20 -0.96
C GLU A 86 -14.01 -8.37 -2.24
N SER A 87 -13.53 -7.13 -2.18
CA SER A 87 -13.34 -6.26 -3.34
C SER A 87 -11.93 -6.29 -3.89
N GLN A 88 -11.08 -7.20 -3.41
CA GLN A 88 -9.73 -7.41 -3.94
C GLN A 88 -9.65 -8.64 -4.83
N ARG A 89 -8.68 -8.62 -5.74
CA ARG A 89 -8.21 -9.76 -6.52
C ARG A 89 -6.83 -10.14 -6.01
N TYR A 90 -6.65 -11.43 -5.74
CA TYR A 90 -5.41 -11.97 -5.25
C TYR A 90 -4.78 -12.86 -6.31
N ARG A 91 -3.48 -12.67 -6.56
CA ARG A 91 -2.65 -13.57 -7.35
C ARG A 91 -1.47 -14.02 -6.52
N VAL A 92 -1.21 -15.32 -6.53
CA VAL A 92 -0.11 -15.93 -5.78
C VAL A 92 0.75 -16.74 -6.74
N LEU A 93 2.05 -16.50 -6.70
CA LEU A 93 3.07 -17.30 -7.36
C LEU A 93 4.05 -17.82 -6.30
N ARG A 94 4.44 -19.08 -6.42
CA ARG A 94 5.39 -19.70 -5.50
C ARG A 94 6.66 -20.09 -6.25
N GLN A 95 7.82 -19.71 -5.71
CA GLN A 95 9.13 -20.11 -6.22
C GLN A 95 10.01 -20.54 -5.03
N GLY A 96 10.17 -21.85 -4.86
CA GLY A 96 10.86 -22.41 -3.69
C GLY A 96 10.17 -22.01 -2.38
N ASP A 97 10.91 -21.31 -1.53
CA ASP A 97 10.46 -20.80 -0.22
C ASP A 97 9.92 -19.36 -0.27
N LEU A 98 9.80 -18.78 -1.46
CA LEU A 98 9.24 -17.44 -1.66
C LEU A 98 7.84 -17.50 -2.27
N PHE A 99 6.97 -16.66 -1.71
CA PHE A 99 5.62 -16.39 -2.17
C PHE A 99 5.57 -14.97 -2.71
N PHE A 100 5.31 -14.84 -4.01
CA PHE A 100 5.05 -13.57 -4.65
C PHE A 100 3.55 -13.37 -4.72
N ILE A 101 3.06 -12.28 -4.14
CA ILE A 101 1.63 -12.00 -4.04
C ILE A 101 1.36 -10.64 -4.65
N ARG A 102 0.38 -10.58 -5.55
CA ARG A 102 -0.17 -9.34 -6.09
C ARG A 102 -1.60 -9.20 -5.60
N ILE A 103 -1.91 -8.04 -5.04
CA ILE A 103 -3.26 -7.66 -4.61
C ILE A 103 -3.67 -6.43 -5.42
N ASP A 104 -4.84 -6.49 -6.04
CA ASP A 104 -5.41 -5.39 -6.83
C ASP A 104 -6.89 -5.20 -6.44
N GLU A 105 -7.39 -3.96 -6.38
CA GLU A 105 -8.84 -3.71 -6.32
C GLU A 105 -9.53 -4.34 -7.54
N ASP A 106 -10.64 -5.07 -7.31
CA ASP A 106 -11.60 -5.42 -8.34
C ASP A 106 -12.58 -4.24 -8.54
N PRO A 107 -12.41 -3.42 -9.60
CA PRO A 107 -13.31 -2.30 -9.80
C PRO A 107 -14.76 -2.74 -9.98
N LYS A 108 -15.01 -3.96 -10.50
CA LYS A 108 -16.37 -4.48 -10.70
C LYS A 108 -17.06 -4.78 -9.37
N ALA A 109 -16.33 -5.24 -8.35
CA ALA A 109 -16.88 -5.47 -7.03
C ALA A 109 -17.42 -4.18 -6.40
N CYS A 110 -16.86 -3.03 -6.80
CA CYS A 110 -17.28 -1.70 -6.35
C CYS A 110 -18.14 -0.92 -7.35
N GLY A 111 -18.61 -1.55 -8.43
CA GLY A 111 -19.44 -0.90 -9.46
C GLY A 111 -18.69 0.14 -10.30
N ARG A 112 -17.37 0.03 -10.40
CA ARG A 112 -16.48 0.91 -11.17
C ARG A 112 -15.98 0.19 -12.43
N THR A 113 -15.53 0.96 -13.41
CA THR A 113 -14.90 0.45 -14.63
C THR A 113 -13.37 0.41 -14.54
N GLN A 114 -12.78 1.30 -13.73
CA GLN A 114 -11.33 1.45 -13.55
C GLN A 114 -10.98 1.26 -12.06
N PRO A 115 -9.84 0.61 -11.74
CA PRO A 115 -9.30 0.59 -10.37
C PRO A 115 -8.85 2.00 -9.95
N ALA A 116 -8.70 2.21 -8.65
CA ALA A 116 -8.03 3.41 -8.15
C ALA A 116 -6.51 3.32 -8.44
N LEU A 117 -5.85 4.47 -8.57
CA LEU A 117 -4.46 4.54 -9.07
C LEU A 117 -3.48 3.79 -8.15
N ASP A 118 -3.67 3.88 -6.85
CA ASP A 118 -2.76 3.31 -5.84
C ASP A 118 -3.44 2.18 -5.04
N SER A 119 -4.35 1.44 -5.68
CA SER A 119 -5.18 0.42 -5.03
C SER A 119 -4.60 -1.00 -5.09
N GLY A 120 -3.29 -1.11 -5.26
CA GLY A 120 -2.63 -2.40 -5.42
C GLY A 120 -1.22 -2.41 -4.85
N ALA A 121 -0.72 -3.62 -4.65
CA ALA A 121 0.60 -3.84 -4.10
C ALA A 121 1.15 -5.21 -4.47
N SER A 122 2.47 -5.30 -4.55
CA SER A 122 3.21 -6.54 -4.78
C SER A 122 4.05 -6.88 -3.56
N TYR A 123 4.01 -8.14 -3.14
CA TYR A 123 4.68 -8.65 -1.93
C TYR A 123 5.55 -9.85 -2.24
N ALA A 124 6.75 -9.90 -1.67
CA ALA A 124 7.59 -11.09 -1.59
C ALA A 124 7.65 -11.53 -0.13
N ILE A 125 7.12 -12.71 0.16
CA ILE A 125 6.99 -13.25 1.50
C ILE A 125 7.76 -14.56 1.58
N HIS A 126 8.61 -14.68 2.60
CA HIS A 126 9.29 -15.94 2.88
C HIS A 126 8.31 -16.95 3.50
N ARG A 127 8.61 -18.24 3.35
CA ARG A 127 7.78 -19.32 3.89
C ARG A 127 7.46 -19.20 5.37
N ASP A 128 8.33 -18.62 6.18
CA ASP A 128 8.07 -18.37 7.61
C ASP A 128 7.06 -17.23 7.89
N GLY A 129 6.58 -16.54 6.86
CA GLY A 129 5.62 -15.43 6.95
C GLY A 129 6.25 -14.05 7.04
N ARG A 130 7.58 -13.91 6.97
CA ARG A 130 8.22 -12.59 6.93
C ARG A 130 8.05 -11.94 5.56
N ILE A 131 7.63 -10.67 5.56
CA ILE A 131 7.67 -9.82 4.36
C ILE A 131 9.14 -9.48 4.10
N LEU A 132 9.64 -9.90 2.94
CA LEU A 132 10.99 -9.61 2.47
C LEU A 132 11.03 -8.42 1.52
N ARG A 133 9.94 -8.15 0.79
CA ARG A 133 9.83 -6.96 -0.05
C ARG A 133 8.36 -6.62 -0.27
N ARG A 134 8.05 -5.34 -0.38
CA ARG A 134 6.77 -4.85 -0.89
C ARG A 134 6.99 -3.68 -1.83
N VAL A 135 6.08 -3.48 -2.77
CA VAL A 135 6.05 -2.31 -3.66
C VAL A 135 4.58 -1.94 -3.84
N MET A 136 4.22 -0.71 -3.45
CA MET A 136 2.88 -0.18 -3.66
C MET A 136 2.73 0.33 -5.09
N ASP A 137 1.53 0.26 -5.65
CA ASP A 137 1.25 0.97 -6.90
C ASP A 137 1.48 2.47 -6.72
N GLY A 138 2.06 3.10 -7.74
CA GLY A 138 2.49 4.51 -7.69
C GLY A 138 3.86 4.74 -7.04
N GLU A 139 4.45 3.74 -6.39
CA GLU A 139 5.81 3.81 -5.85
C GLU A 139 6.87 3.59 -6.96
N ALA A 140 7.95 4.37 -6.93
CA ALA A 140 9.05 4.20 -7.87
C ALA A 140 9.83 2.92 -7.56
N ASP A 141 9.88 1.99 -8.50
CA ASP A 141 10.68 0.78 -8.37
C ASP A 141 12.18 1.09 -8.53
N VAL A 142 12.86 1.28 -7.40
CA VAL A 142 14.30 1.59 -7.33
C VAL A 142 15.21 0.46 -7.85
N THR A 143 14.68 -0.74 -8.11
CA THR A 143 15.47 -1.81 -8.77
C THR A 143 15.56 -1.72 -10.27
N ILE A 144 14.80 -0.83 -10.91
CA ILE A 144 14.91 -0.59 -12.34
C ILE A 144 15.76 0.67 -12.55
N PRO A 145 17.08 0.54 -12.77
CA PRO A 145 17.91 1.70 -13.09
C PRO A 145 17.41 2.35 -14.39
N GLY A 146 17.03 3.62 -14.31
CA GLY A 146 16.51 4.39 -15.44
C GLY A 146 14.98 4.46 -15.54
N ALA A 147 14.22 3.98 -14.54
CA ALA A 147 12.82 4.35 -14.37
C ALA A 147 12.68 5.78 -13.78
N ASP A 148 13.50 6.72 -14.27
CA ASP A 148 13.19 8.13 -14.11
C ASP A 148 11.89 8.43 -14.87
N ALA A 149 11.15 9.46 -14.47
CA ALA A 149 9.87 9.83 -15.08
C ALA A 149 10.02 10.41 -16.50
N GLY A 150 10.93 9.84 -17.30
CA GLY A 150 11.51 10.45 -18.48
C GLY A 150 12.70 11.31 -18.11
N VAL A 151 13.72 11.29 -18.97
CA VAL A 151 14.83 12.23 -18.93
C VAL A 151 14.24 13.63 -19.02
N ASN A 152 14.48 14.49 -18.02
CA ASN A 152 14.22 15.92 -18.17
C ASN A 152 15.09 16.42 -19.33
N SER A 153 14.50 16.58 -20.51
CA SER A 153 15.19 17.02 -21.73
C SER A 153 15.75 18.44 -21.62
N THR A 154 15.50 19.13 -20.52
CA THR A 154 15.95 20.50 -20.26
C THR A 154 16.48 20.62 -18.83
N PRO A 155 17.77 20.95 -18.64
CA PRO A 155 18.28 21.41 -17.36
C PRO A 155 17.51 22.66 -16.92
N GLY A 156 16.66 22.51 -15.90
CA GLY A 156 16.02 23.65 -15.25
C GLY A 156 16.98 24.23 -14.21
N GLU A 157 17.49 25.43 -14.46
CA GLU A 157 18.31 26.15 -13.48
C GLU A 157 17.42 26.56 -12.28
N PRO A 158 17.86 26.39 -11.01
CA PRO A 158 17.04 26.73 -9.86
C PRO A 158 16.63 28.20 -9.88
N GLY A 159 15.33 28.47 -10.04
CA GLY A 159 14.77 29.83 -10.10
C GLY A 159 14.53 30.38 -11.51
N ALA A 160 14.81 29.62 -12.57
CA ALA A 160 14.46 30.02 -13.93
C ALA A 160 13.11 29.41 -14.34
N SER A 161 12.05 30.21 -14.36
CA SER A 161 10.90 29.93 -15.22
C SER A 161 11.32 30.20 -16.66
N SER A 162 11.19 29.21 -17.55
CA SER A 162 11.42 29.42 -18.97
C SER A 162 10.44 30.48 -19.46
N ALA A 163 10.95 31.63 -19.92
CA ALA A 163 10.14 32.73 -20.44
C ALA A 163 9.29 32.33 -21.66
N ASP A 164 9.66 31.25 -22.34
CA ASP A 164 8.91 30.67 -23.46
C ASP A 164 7.63 29.91 -23.04
N SER A 165 7.34 29.81 -21.74
CA SER A 165 6.08 29.23 -21.23
C SER A 165 4.94 30.25 -21.13
N LEU A 166 5.22 31.53 -21.41
CA LEU A 166 4.23 32.61 -21.46
C LEU A 166 3.64 32.75 -22.87
N SER A 167 3.22 31.65 -23.51
CA SER A 167 2.13 31.78 -24.47
C SER A 167 0.86 31.96 -23.64
N ASP A 168 0.37 33.19 -23.61
CA ASP A 168 -0.85 33.64 -22.95
C ASP A 168 -2.08 33.00 -23.62
N GLY A 169 -2.19 31.69 -23.48
CA GLY A 169 -3.14 30.84 -24.20
C GLY A 169 -3.57 29.66 -23.33
N PRO A 170 -4.85 29.26 -23.42
CA PRO A 170 -5.40 28.18 -22.61
C PRO A 170 -4.58 26.90 -22.82
N SER A 171 -4.22 26.22 -21.73
CA SER A 171 -3.52 24.95 -21.80
C SER A 171 -4.28 24.00 -22.73
N PRO A 172 -3.64 23.45 -23.77
CA PRO A 172 -4.32 22.57 -24.74
C PRO A 172 -4.73 21.23 -24.13
N PHE A 173 -4.29 20.95 -22.90
CA PHE A 173 -4.51 19.69 -22.20
C PHE A 173 -5.60 19.76 -21.12
N LEU A 174 -6.09 20.95 -20.79
CA LEU A 174 -7.08 21.13 -19.71
C LEU A 174 -8.44 21.51 -20.29
N PRO A 175 -9.55 20.90 -19.83
CA PRO A 175 -10.89 21.37 -20.14
C PRO A 175 -11.04 22.85 -19.71
N PRO A 176 -11.70 23.72 -20.51
CA PRO A 176 -11.86 25.14 -20.18
C PRO A 176 -12.47 25.42 -18.80
N ALA A 177 -13.35 24.53 -18.34
CA ALA A 177 -14.01 24.63 -17.04
C ALA A 177 -13.04 24.50 -15.83
N TRP A 178 -11.81 24.02 -16.06
CA TRP A 178 -10.80 23.82 -15.02
C TRP A 178 -9.70 24.88 -15.07
N GLN A 179 -9.83 25.86 -15.96
CA GLN A 179 -8.83 26.91 -16.20
C GLN A 179 -9.10 28.19 -15.42
N ASP A 180 -10.24 28.31 -14.74
CA ASP A 180 -10.54 29.44 -13.85
C ASP A 180 -10.29 29.04 -12.40
N ALA A 181 -9.09 29.35 -11.90
CA ALA A 181 -8.87 29.45 -10.47
C ALA A 181 -9.58 30.73 -10.01
N GLY A 182 -10.87 30.59 -9.69
CA GLY A 182 -11.82 31.68 -9.44
C GLY A 182 -11.18 32.95 -8.87
N SER A 183 -11.37 34.06 -9.58
CA SER A 183 -10.87 35.36 -9.16
C SER A 183 -11.51 35.78 -7.83
N PRO A 184 -10.75 36.31 -6.84
CA PRO A 184 -11.35 36.85 -5.63
C PRO A 184 -12.25 38.03 -6.01
N GLU A 185 -13.54 37.96 -5.62
CA GLU A 185 -14.43 39.10 -5.79
C GLU A 185 -13.87 40.33 -5.05
N PRO A 186 -13.93 41.52 -5.66
CA PRO A 186 -13.47 42.74 -5.01
C PRO A 186 -14.36 43.03 -3.79
N VAL A 187 -13.72 43.24 -2.63
CA VAL A 187 -14.37 43.66 -1.39
C VAL A 187 -15.08 44.99 -1.63
N PRO A 188 -16.40 45.10 -1.41
CA PRO A 188 -17.10 46.36 -1.54
C PRO A 188 -16.69 47.30 -0.40
N THR A 189 -16.08 48.43 -0.75
CA THR A 189 -15.87 49.54 0.19
C THR A 189 -17.18 50.27 0.41
N ARG A 190 -17.75 50.18 1.62
CA ARG A 190 -18.60 51.23 2.18
C ARG A 190 -18.52 51.28 3.69
#